data_AF-A0A349ZWR2-F1
#
_entry.id   AF-A0A349ZWR2-F1
#
_cell.length_a   1.000
_cell.length_b   1.000
_cell.length_c   1.000
_cell.angle_alpha   90.00
_cell.angle_beta   90.00
_cell.angle_gamma   90.00
#
_symmetry.space_group_name_H-M   'P 1'
#
loop_
_entity.id
_entity.type
_entity.pdbx_description
1 polymer ?
#
loop_
_entity_poly.entity_id
_entity_poly.type
_entity_poly.pdbx_seq_one_letter_code
_entity_poly.pdbx_strand_id
1 'polypeptide(L)'
;AMGVNNLLDVFDEEYYKNLSGGILEAFGKFFRQDMRVYLYPYKDPETHELLTSKNLKVSDSLKQLYKYFKQNERIVDIEEYNPNHLEIYSRSILQKIADHTPGWEKEVPEGVAEMIKARGMFGYQEEMNLKHFS
;
A
#
# COMPACT_ATOMS: atom_id res chain seq x y z
N ALA A 1 -9.93 1.81 0.13
CA ALA A 1 -9.35 0.80 -0.79
C ALA A 1 -7.94 0.46 -0.31
N MET A 2 -7.46 -0.75 -0.60
CA MET A 2 -6.07 -1.14 -0.31
C MET A 2 -5.43 -1.78 -1.53
N GLY A 3 -4.11 -1.72 -1.64
CA GLY A 3 -3.38 -2.39 -2.70
C GLY A 3 -3.43 -3.92 -2.55
N VAL A 4 -3.41 -4.62 -3.68
CA VAL A 4 -3.37 -6.09 -3.73
C VAL A 4 -2.18 -6.67 -2.96
N ASN A 5 -1.03 -5.98 -2.98
CA ASN A 5 0.16 -6.34 -2.20
C ASN A 5 -0.14 -6.37 -0.69
N ASN A 6 -0.87 -5.38 -0.15
CA ASN A 6 -1.21 -5.35 1.28
C ASN A 6 -2.20 -6.45 1.64
N LEU A 7 -3.05 -6.89 0.70
CA LEU A 7 -3.96 -8.00 0.97
C LEU A 7 -3.18 -9.32 1.14
N LEU A 8 -2.09 -9.54 0.41
CA LEU A 8 -1.25 -10.72 0.61
C LEU A 8 -0.74 -10.82 2.05
N ASP A 9 -0.30 -9.70 2.63
CA ASP A 9 0.16 -9.63 4.00
C ASP A 9 -0.97 -10.00 5.00
N VAL A 10 -2.23 -9.66 4.70
CA VAL A 10 -3.38 -10.06 5.52
C VAL A 10 -3.57 -11.58 5.53
N PHE A 11 -3.20 -12.28 4.45
CA PHE A 11 -3.24 -13.73 4.34
C PHE A 11 -1.93 -14.40 4.81
N ASP A 12 -0.97 -13.68 5.37
CA ASP A 12 0.23 -14.29 5.95
C ASP A 12 -0.06 -14.80 7.37
N GLU A 13 0.08 -16.11 7.56
CA GLU A 13 -0.22 -16.80 8.82
C GLU A 13 0.75 -16.42 9.95
N GLU A 14 1.96 -15.94 9.61
CA GLU A 14 2.98 -15.53 10.57
C GLU A 14 2.49 -14.43 11.52
N TYR A 15 1.65 -13.51 11.05
CA TYR A 15 1.09 -12.42 11.85
C TYR A 15 0.11 -12.87 12.93
N TYR A 16 -0.40 -14.11 12.85
CA TYR A 16 -1.49 -14.59 13.71
C TYR A 16 -1.09 -15.73 14.65
N LYS A 17 0.20 -16.06 14.73
CA LYS A 17 0.71 -17.14 15.60
C LYS A 17 0.37 -16.99 17.08
N ASN A 18 0.17 -15.75 17.54
CA ASN A 18 -0.15 -15.44 18.94
C ASN A 18 -1.67 -15.45 19.23
N LEU A 19 -2.51 -15.71 18.23
CA LEU A 19 -3.96 -15.82 18.42
C LEU A 19 -4.35 -17.28 18.64
N SER A 20 -5.24 -17.51 19.62
CA SER A 20 -5.70 -18.86 19.99
C SER A 20 -6.34 -19.61 18.82
N GLY A 21 -7.09 -18.92 17.97
CA GLY A 21 -7.67 -19.48 16.74
C GLY A 21 -6.91 -19.11 15.47
N GLY A 22 -5.67 -18.62 15.59
CA GLY A 22 -4.80 -18.26 14.47
C GLY A 22 -5.45 -17.32 13.45
N ILE A 23 -5.19 -17.58 12.17
CA ILE A 23 -5.71 -16.78 11.06
C ILE A 23 -7.24 -16.78 10.98
N LEU A 24 -7.91 -17.88 11.34
CA LEU A 24 -9.37 -17.97 11.30
C LEU A 24 -10.02 -17.03 12.33
N GLU A 25 -9.42 -16.88 13.51
CA GLU A 25 -9.86 -15.91 14.52
C GLU A 25 -9.72 -14.48 14.00
N ALA A 26 -8.58 -14.16 13.37
CA ALA A 26 -8.33 -12.83 12.80
C ALA A 26 -9.34 -12.49 11.69
N PHE A 27 -9.56 -13.42 10.76
CA PHE A 27 -10.51 -13.23 9.65
C PHE A 27 -11.95 -13.12 10.13
N GLY A 28 -12.33 -13.95 11.12
CA GLY A 28 -13.65 -13.89 11.75
C GLY A 28 -13.91 -12.55 12.43
N LYS A 29 -12.87 -11.86 12.93
CA LYS A 29 -12.95 -10.50 13.47
C LYS A 29 -12.93 -9.43 12.36
N PHE A 30 -12.07 -9.61 11.35
CA PHE A 30 -11.86 -8.64 10.28
C PHE A 30 -13.10 -8.48 9.39
N PHE A 31 -13.70 -9.59 8.96
CA PHE A 31 -14.89 -9.59 8.09
C PHE A 31 -16.23 -9.54 8.87
N ARG A 32 -16.22 -9.02 10.10
CA ARG A 32 -17.45 -8.75 10.85
C ARG A 32 -18.30 -7.66 10.19
N GLN A 33 -19.60 -7.70 10.46
CA GLN A 33 -20.54 -6.61 10.11
C GLN A 33 -20.47 -6.20 8.64
N ASP A 34 -20.44 -7.20 7.76
CA ASP A 34 -20.45 -7.02 6.33
C ASP A 34 -19.29 -6.23 5.71
N MET A 35 -18.16 -6.12 6.44
CA MET A 35 -16.97 -5.43 5.95
C MET A 35 -16.54 -5.95 4.57
N ARG A 36 -16.27 -5.01 3.65
CA ARG A 36 -15.81 -5.27 2.28
C ARG A 36 -14.45 -4.61 2.06
N VAL A 37 -13.53 -5.37 1.50
CA VAL A 37 -12.22 -4.90 1.05
C VAL A 37 -12.32 -4.54 -0.43
N TYR A 38 -12.10 -3.27 -0.75
CA TYR A 38 -11.95 -2.81 -2.12
C TYR A 38 -10.47 -2.81 -2.50
N LEU A 39 -10.12 -3.63 -3.49
CA LEU A 39 -8.75 -3.83 -3.95
C LEU A 39 -8.43 -2.90 -5.11
N TYR A 40 -7.43 -2.06 -4.87
CA TYR A 40 -6.77 -1.31 -5.93
C TYR A 40 -5.71 -2.21 -6.59
N PRO A 41 -5.66 -2.29 -7.93
CA PRO A 41 -4.69 -3.13 -8.61
C PRO A 41 -3.28 -2.72 -8.24
N TYR A 42 -2.36 -3.68 -8.27
CA TYR A 42 -0.95 -3.46 -8.01
C TYR A 42 -0.15 -3.84 -9.24
N LYS A 43 0.69 -2.94 -9.74
CA LYS A 43 1.63 -3.27 -10.81
C LYS A 43 2.95 -3.61 -10.18
N ASP A 44 3.43 -4.82 -10.43
CA ASP A 44 4.71 -5.25 -9.90
C ASP A 44 5.85 -4.44 -10.56
N PRO A 45 6.77 -3.86 -9.79
CA PRO A 45 7.84 -3.02 -10.34
C PRO A 45 8.91 -3.82 -11.09
N GLU A 46 9.08 -5.12 -10.81
CA GLU A 46 10.12 -5.97 -11.40
C GLU A 46 9.59 -6.73 -12.62
N THR A 47 8.42 -7.34 -12.50
CA THR A 47 7.81 -8.18 -13.54
C THR A 47 6.84 -7.41 -14.44
N HIS A 48 6.42 -6.21 -14.02
CA HIS A 48 5.35 -5.42 -14.65
C HIS A 48 4.00 -6.14 -14.73
N GLU A 49 3.82 -7.24 -14.01
CA GLU A 49 2.54 -7.94 -13.92
C GLU A 49 1.51 -7.08 -13.17
N LEU A 50 0.30 -6.98 -13.71
CA LEU A 50 -0.83 -6.36 -13.03
C LEU A 50 -1.51 -7.39 -12.14
N LEU A 51 -1.35 -7.25 -10.84
CA LEU A 51 -2.00 -8.08 -9.83
C LEU A 51 -3.37 -7.50 -9.45
N THR A 52 -4.35 -8.38 -9.42
CA THR A 52 -5.75 -8.15 -9.05
C THR A 52 -6.26 -9.31 -8.20
N SER A 53 -7.52 -9.27 -7.74
CA SER A 53 -8.10 -10.45 -7.10
C SER A 53 -8.12 -11.72 -8.00
N LYS A 54 -7.94 -11.58 -9.33
CA LYS A 54 -8.08 -12.68 -10.30
C LYS A 54 -6.82 -13.56 -10.39
N ASN A 55 -5.63 -12.96 -10.28
CA ASN A 55 -4.34 -13.63 -10.38
C ASN A 55 -3.53 -13.64 -9.08
N LEU A 56 -4.12 -13.16 -7.98
CA LEU A 56 -3.49 -13.22 -6.66
C LEU A 56 -3.12 -14.66 -6.25
N LYS A 57 -1.88 -14.86 -5.83
CA LYS A 57 -1.39 -16.13 -5.31
C LYS A 57 -1.33 -16.09 -3.79
N VAL A 58 -2.25 -16.81 -3.15
CA VAL A 58 -2.21 -17.10 -1.71
C VAL A 58 -1.69 -18.51 -1.49
N SER A 59 -1.26 -18.83 -0.26
CA SER A 59 -0.84 -20.19 0.11
C SER A 59 -1.95 -21.21 -0.13
N ASP A 60 -1.56 -22.47 -0.41
CA ASP A 60 -2.53 -23.53 -0.71
C ASP A 60 -3.51 -23.79 0.46
N SER A 61 -3.06 -23.62 1.70
CA SER A 61 -3.89 -23.74 2.91
C SER A 61 -5.01 -22.70 2.95
N LEU A 62 -4.77 -21.49 2.43
CA LEU A 62 -5.70 -20.35 2.49
C LEU A 62 -6.47 -20.13 1.20
N LYS A 63 -6.15 -20.87 0.14
CA LYS A 63 -6.79 -20.73 -1.18
C LYS A 63 -8.31 -20.84 -1.12
N GLN A 64 -8.84 -21.77 -0.32
CA GLN A 64 -10.30 -21.93 -0.17
C GLN A 64 -10.91 -20.79 0.64
N LEU A 65 -10.22 -20.32 1.67
CA LEU A 65 -10.65 -19.19 2.48
C LEU A 65 -10.73 -17.90 1.64
N TYR A 66 -9.69 -17.63 0.84
CA TYR A 66 -9.67 -16.52 -0.10
C TYR A 66 -10.83 -16.58 -1.10
N LYS A 67 -11.05 -17.75 -1.72
CA LYS A 67 -12.17 -17.97 -2.66
C LYS A 67 -13.51 -17.68 -2.01
N TYR A 68 -13.71 -18.11 -0.77
CA TYR A 68 -14.93 -17.83 -0.02
C TYR A 68 -15.17 -16.32 0.11
N PHE A 69 -14.19 -15.54 0.55
CA PHE A 69 -14.35 -14.09 0.69
C PHE A 69 -14.59 -13.39 -0.65
N LYS A 70 -13.93 -13.84 -1.72
CA LYS A 70 -14.16 -13.31 -3.07
C LYS A 70 -15.56 -13.63 -3.60
N GLN A 71 -16.02 -14.87 -3.46
CA GLN A 71 -17.35 -15.31 -3.93
C GLN A 71 -18.49 -14.63 -3.17
N ASN A 72 -18.28 -14.28 -1.91
CA ASN A 72 -19.26 -13.58 -1.07
C ASN A 72 -19.13 -12.05 -1.15
N GLU A 73 -18.46 -11.51 -2.17
CA GLU A 73 -18.28 -10.06 -2.40
C GLU A 73 -17.66 -9.31 -1.21
N ARG A 74 -16.89 -10.02 -0.37
CA ARG A 74 -16.12 -9.41 0.71
C ARG A 74 -14.81 -8.84 0.21
N ILE A 75 -14.34 -9.29 -0.95
CA ILE A 75 -13.18 -8.75 -1.66
C ILE A 75 -13.64 -8.35 -3.05
N VAL A 76 -13.54 -7.07 -3.38
CA VAL A 76 -14.08 -6.46 -4.60
C VAL A 76 -12.96 -5.68 -5.29
N ASP A 77 -12.71 -5.96 -6.58
CA ASP A 77 -11.74 -5.19 -7.35
C ASP A 77 -12.29 -3.80 -7.69
N ILE A 78 -11.44 -2.79 -7.65
CA ILE A 78 -11.73 -1.47 -8.23
C ILE A 78 -11.36 -1.52 -9.71
N GLU A 79 -12.37 -1.47 -10.56
CA GLU A 79 -12.17 -1.50 -12.02
C GLU A 79 -11.89 -0.11 -12.61
N GLU A 80 -12.44 0.94 -12.00
CA GLU A 80 -12.19 2.33 -12.38
C GLU A 80 -11.01 2.90 -11.59
N TYR A 81 -9.81 2.84 -12.18
CA TYR A 81 -8.59 3.35 -11.57
C TYR A 81 -7.73 4.11 -12.58
N ASN A 82 -6.81 4.93 -12.08
CA ASN A 82 -5.83 5.65 -12.92
C ASN A 82 -4.54 4.81 -13.03
N PRO A 83 -4.20 4.27 -14.21
CA PRO A 83 -2.98 3.48 -14.39
C PRO A 83 -1.70 4.25 -14.05
N ASN A 84 -1.70 5.59 -14.21
CA ASN A 84 -0.54 6.42 -13.91
C ASN A 84 -0.18 6.42 -12.42
N HIS A 85 -1.15 6.10 -11.55
CA HIS A 85 -0.90 5.99 -10.11
C HIS A 85 -0.28 4.64 -9.70
N LEU A 86 -0.30 3.63 -10.57
CA LEU A 86 0.24 2.29 -10.27
C LEU A 86 1.76 2.28 -10.13
N GLU A 87 2.43 3.30 -10.67
CA GLU A 87 3.89 3.42 -10.68
C GLU A 87 4.42 4.43 -9.64
N ILE A 88 3.52 4.99 -8.82
CA ILE A 88 3.88 5.91 -7.75
C ILE A 88 4.10 5.12 -6.46
N TYR A 89 5.36 5.06 -6.02
CA TYR A 89 5.74 4.31 -4.82
C TYR A 89 6.15 5.24 -3.69
N SER A 90 5.40 5.22 -2.58
CA SER A 90 5.67 6.06 -1.42
C SER A 90 7.09 5.87 -0.87
N ARG A 91 7.63 4.64 -0.89
CA ARG A 91 9.02 4.37 -0.46
C ARG A 91 10.04 5.15 -1.30
N SER A 92 9.83 5.24 -2.61
CA SER A 92 10.73 6.01 -3.50
C SER A 92 10.64 7.50 -3.22
N ILE A 93 9.43 8.05 -3.05
CA ILE A 93 9.22 9.47 -2.73
C ILE A 93 9.84 9.81 -1.37
N LEU A 94 9.61 8.98 -0.35
CA LEU A 94 10.17 9.18 0.99
C LEU A 94 11.71 9.13 0.98
N GLN A 95 12.30 8.23 0.17
CA GLN A 95 13.74 8.18 -0.01
C GLN A 95 14.26 9.44 -0.69
N LYS A 96 13.62 9.91 -1.77
CA LYS A 96 13.98 11.16 -2.44
C LYS A 96 13.92 12.37 -1.49
N ILE A 97 12.92 12.41 -0.60
CA ILE A 97 12.80 13.47 0.42
C ILE A 97 13.98 13.42 1.39
N ALA A 98 14.30 12.24 1.93
CA ALA A 98 15.39 12.05 2.88
C ALA A 98 16.78 12.32 2.27
N ASP A 99 16.95 12.00 0.98
CA ASP A 99 18.21 12.17 0.24
C ASP A 99 18.34 13.55 -0.42
N HIS A 100 17.39 14.47 -0.19
CA HIS A 100 17.34 15.79 -0.84
C HIS A 100 17.36 15.74 -2.38
N THR A 101 16.86 14.65 -2.97
CA THR A 101 16.81 14.48 -4.42
C THR A 101 15.71 15.39 -4.98
N PRO A 102 15.98 16.28 -5.95
CA PRO A 102 14.96 17.18 -6.49
C PRO A 102 13.90 16.45 -7.33
N GLY A 103 12.68 16.98 -7.38
CA GLY A 103 11.64 16.57 -8.33
C GLY A 103 10.48 15.76 -7.73
N TRP A 104 10.62 15.26 -6.50
CA TRP A 104 9.55 14.53 -5.79
C TRP A 104 8.30 15.39 -5.54
N GLU A 105 8.43 16.72 -5.57
CA GLU A 105 7.32 17.64 -5.36
C GLU A 105 6.21 17.51 -6.42
N LYS A 106 6.55 17.00 -7.61
CA LYS A 106 5.59 16.76 -8.70
C LYS A 106 4.90 15.38 -8.60
N GLU A 107 5.41 14.52 -7.72
CA GLU A 107 4.92 13.14 -7.52
C GLU A 107 3.92 13.04 -6.36
N VAL A 108 3.69 14.15 -5.64
CA VAL A 108 2.73 14.25 -4.55
C VAL A 108 1.57 15.17 -4.94
N PRO A 109 0.38 15.00 -4.33
CA PRO A 109 -0.74 15.91 -4.56
C PRO A 109 -0.41 17.37 -4.24
N GLU A 110 -1.16 18.28 -4.86
CA GLU A 110 -1.04 19.72 -4.66
C GLU A 110 -1.08 20.08 -3.15
N GLY A 111 -0.17 20.95 -2.73
CA GLY A 111 -0.05 21.39 -1.33
C GLY A 111 0.68 20.42 -0.39
N VAL A 112 0.85 19.14 -0.77
CA VAL A 112 1.56 18.15 0.08
C VAL A 112 3.05 18.46 0.16
N ALA A 113 3.67 18.86 -0.95
CA ALA A 113 5.09 19.23 -0.99
C ALA A 113 5.39 20.39 -0.04
N GLU A 114 4.57 21.44 -0.07
CA GLU A 114 4.72 22.61 0.82
C GLU A 114 4.55 22.21 2.30
N MET A 115 3.58 21.35 2.61
CA MET A 115 3.38 20.86 3.97
C MET A 115 4.58 20.06 4.49
N ILE A 116 5.17 19.20 3.65
CA ILE A 116 6.35 18.40 3.99
C ILE A 116 7.54 19.31 4.28
N LYS A 117 7.78 20.30 3.41
CA LYS A 117 8.89 21.26 3.55
C LYS A 117 8.73 22.13 4.79
N ALA A 118 7.56 22.74 4.97
CA ALA A 118 7.29 23.66 6.08
C ALA A 118 7.37 22.99 7.46
N ARG A 119 7.18 21.67 7.53
CA ARG A 119 7.17 20.92 8.79
C ARG A 119 8.38 20.00 8.98
N GLY A 120 9.34 19.98 8.06
CA GLY A 120 10.50 19.09 8.11
C GLY A 120 10.12 17.61 8.20
N MET A 121 9.08 17.19 7.48
CA MET A 121 8.60 15.80 7.55
C MET A 121 9.51 14.85 6.79
N PHE A 122 9.48 13.57 7.20
CA PHE A 122 10.12 12.46 6.47
C PHE A 122 11.63 12.65 6.22
N GLY A 123 12.33 13.33 7.13
CA GLY A 123 13.77 13.56 7.02
C GLY A 123 14.15 14.78 6.17
N TYR A 124 13.18 15.55 5.68
CA TYR A 124 13.46 16.80 4.98
C TYR A 124 14.19 17.79 5.88
N GLN A 125 15.39 18.19 5.48
CA GLN A 125 16.12 19.32 6.07
C GLN A 125 16.22 20.46 5.05
N GLU A 126 15.95 21.68 5.50
CA GLU A 126 16.14 22.86 4.67
C GLU A 126 17.65 23.08 4.48
N GLU A 127 18.12 23.14 3.23
CA GLU A 127 19.51 23.53 2.95
C GLU A 127 19.73 24.96 3.49
N MET A 128 20.48 25.09 4.59
CA MET A 128 20.92 26.40 5.04
C MET A 128 21.92 26.97 4.02
N ASN A 129 21.44 27.83 3.13
CA ASN A 129 22.31 28.65 2.29
C ASN A 129 23.10 29.62 3.19
N LEU A 130 24.34 29.25 3.54
CA LEU A 130 25.35 30.13 4.14
C LEU A 130 25.80 31.18 3.11
N LYS A 131 24.93 32.14 2.77
CA LYS A 131 25.28 33.31 1.95
C LYS A 131 25.23 34.61 2.75
N HIS A 132 25.64 34.59 4.02
CA HIS A 132 25.67 35.79 4.86
C HIS A 132 26.81 35.85 5.88
N PHE A 133 28.02 35.44 5.48
CA PHE A 133 29.25 35.90 6.14
C PHE A 133 30.35 36.06 5.07
N SER A 134 30.30 37.18 4.34
CA SER A 134 31.44 37.74 3.60
C SER A 134 31.51 39.22 3.91
#